data_AF-A0A7K7WF72-F1
#
_entry.id   AF-A0A7K7WF72-F1
#
_cell.length_a   1.000
_cell.length_b   1.000
_cell.length_c   1.000
_cell.angle_alpha   90.00
_cell.angle_beta   90.00
_cell.angle_gamma   90.00
#
_symmetry.space_group_name_H-M   'P 1'
#
loop_
_entity.id
_entity.type
_entity.pdbx_description
1 polymer ?
#
loop_
_entity_poly.entity_id
_entity_poly.type
_entity_poly.pdbx_seq_one_letter_code
_entity_poly.pdbx_strand_id
1 'polypeptide(L)'
;QLLGKWVYLMGSSKYPPHLEELRWIKYATFFFHPGSHPDEFNVTEIMRVNETCVTRNSSTIQVFRHNHTLMHVDGQVTAMATLMRSSRDLLILRHSNDGYPGLGLSARSPDVSKEQLAEFRAQLACHGFADDEIFLAS
;
A
#
# COMPACT_ATOMS: atom_id res chain seq x y z
N GLN A 1 -14.62 2.05 5.23
CA GLN A 1 -14.16 3.40 5.59
C GLN A 1 -12.63 3.36 5.68
N LEU A 2 -11.91 4.19 4.91
CA LEU A 2 -10.45 4.13 4.80
C LEU A 2 -9.69 5.02 5.80
N LEU A 3 -10.34 6.04 6.38
CA LEU A 3 -9.70 6.97 7.31
C LEU A 3 -8.99 6.26 8.48
N GLY A 4 -7.97 6.92 9.02
CA GLY A 4 -7.18 6.47 10.17
C GLY A 4 -5.89 5.75 9.79
N LYS A 5 -5.28 5.11 10.80
CA LYS A 5 -3.99 4.41 10.69
C LYS A 5 -4.08 3.11 9.90
N TRP A 6 -3.06 2.83 9.11
CA TRP A 6 -2.78 1.55 8.47
C TRP A 6 -1.30 1.22 8.58
N VAL A 7 -1.00 -0.04 8.82
CA VAL A 7 0.35 -0.60 8.82
C VAL A 7 0.50 -1.40 7.53
N TYR A 8 1.50 -1.09 6.73
CA TYR A 8 1.86 -1.87 5.57
C TYR A 8 2.61 -3.12 6.03
N LEU A 9 2.11 -4.29 5.65
CA LEU A 9 2.62 -5.56 6.17
C LEU A 9 3.47 -6.29 5.16
N MET A 10 3.00 -6.32 3.92
CA MET A 10 3.65 -7.06 2.87
C MET A 10 3.25 -6.56 1.48
N GLY A 11 4.12 -6.78 0.52
CA GLY A 11 3.75 -6.64 -0.87
C GLY A 11 4.75 -7.22 -1.84
N SER A 12 4.40 -7.10 -3.10
CA SER A 12 5.16 -7.63 -4.22
C SER A 12 4.98 -6.74 -5.44
N SER A 13 5.99 -6.68 -6.29
CA SER A 13 5.95 -5.88 -7.51
C SER A 13 6.83 -6.47 -8.59
N LYS A 14 6.32 -6.49 -9.83
CA LYS A 14 7.14 -6.77 -11.03
C LYS A 14 7.77 -5.50 -11.62
N TYR A 15 7.43 -4.32 -11.09
CA TYR A 15 7.99 -3.05 -11.56
C TYR A 15 9.36 -2.82 -10.90
N PRO A 16 10.49 -2.80 -11.65
CA PRO A 16 11.82 -2.82 -11.05
C PRO A 16 12.09 -1.68 -10.03
N PRO A 17 11.69 -0.42 -10.27
CA PRO A 17 11.90 0.64 -9.28
C PRO A 17 11.17 0.41 -7.95
N HIS A 18 9.92 -0.04 -8.01
CA HIS A 18 9.15 -0.34 -6.79
C HIS A 18 9.60 -1.65 -6.14
N LEU A 19 10.04 -2.64 -6.92
CA LEU A 19 10.66 -3.85 -6.39
C LEU A 19 11.90 -3.53 -5.55
N GLU A 20 12.77 -2.65 -6.03
CA GLU A 20 13.93 -2.19 -5.26
C GLU A 20 13.49 -1.45 -3.99
N GLU A 21 12.50 -0.57 -4.06
CA GLU A 21 11.95 0.11 -2.88
C GLU A 21 11.47 -0.88 -1.81
N LEU A 22 10.70 -1.91 -2.20
CA LEU A 22 10.19 -2.94 -1.30
C LEU A 22 11.30 -3.73 -0.58
N ARG A 23 12.49 -3.89 -1.19
CA ARG A 23 13.65 -4.53 -0.52
C ARG A 23 14.15 -3.72 0.67
N TRP A 24 14.01 -2.40 0.60
CA TRP A 24 14.56 -1.47 1.58
C TRP A 24 13.55 -1.05 2.65
N ILE A 25 12.25 -1.12 2.38
CA ILE A 25 11.21 -0.85 3.39
C ILE A 25 11.26 -1.92 4.48
N LYS A 26 11.64 -1.52 5.69
CA LYS A 26 11.60 -2.36 6.90
C LYS A 26 10.31 -2.17 7.68
N TYR A 27 9.75 -0.97 7.65
CA TYR A 27 8.48 -0.66 8.28
C TYR A 27 7.80 0.44 7.51
N ALA A 28 6.48 0.38 7.38
CA ALA A 28 5.70 1.50 6.86
C ALA A 28 4.33 1.56 7.53
N THR A 29 3.95 2.77 7.91
CA THR A 29 2.62 3.10 8.43
C THR A 29 2.15 4.36 7.75
N PHE A 30 0.87 4.42 7.41
CA PHE A 30 0.26 5.61 6.86
C PHE A 30 -1.06 5.92 7.55
N PHE A 31 -1.41 7.19 7.55
CA PHE A 31 -2.64 7.72 8.13
C PHE A 31 -3.40 8.46 7.06
N PHE A 32 -4.66 8.06 6.83
CA PHE A 32 -5.57 8.80 5.97
C PHE A 32 -6.43 9.74 6.80
N HIS A 33 -6.29 11.03 6.53
CA HIS A 33 -7.08 12.10 7.13
C HIS A 33 -8.05 12.66 6.10
N PRO A 34 -9.17 13.28 6.51
CA PRO A 34 -10.02 14.02 5.59
C PRO A 34 -9.20 15.08 4.82
N GLY A 35 -9.32 15.09 3.49
CA GLY A 35 -8.73 16.11 2.64
C GLY A 35 -9.59 17.36 2.54
N SER A 36 -9.24 18.25 1.61
CA SER A 36 -10.02 19.47 1.34
C SER A 36 -11.33 19.19 0.59
N HIS A 37 -11.44 18.01 -0.02
CA HIS A 37 -12.59 17.58 -0.81
C HIS A 37 -13.09 16.19 -0.37
N PRO A 38 -14.37 15.84 -0.64
CA PRO A 38 -14.95 14.56 -0.23
C PRO A 38 -14.22 13.30 -0.75
N ASP A 39 -13.51 13.43 -1.87
CA ASP A 39 -12.79 12.37 -2.57
C ASP A 39 -11.27 12.55 -2.48
N GLU A 40 -10.82 13.20 -1.41
CA GLU A 40 -9.42 13.44 -1.14
C GLU A 40 -9.09 13.07 0.30
N PHE A 41 -7.93 12.44 0.49
CA PHE A 41 -7.34 12.23 1.81
C PHE A 41 -5.99 12.93 1.88
N ASN A 42 -5.73 13.61 2.99
CA ASN A 42 -4.37 13.97 3.36
C ASN A 42 -3.68 12.74 3.95
N VAL A 43 -2.40 12.53 3.62
CA VAL A 43 -1.64 11.37 4.07
C VAL A 43 -0.50 11.81 4.99
N THR A 44 -0.35 11.08 6.09
CA THR A 44 0.91 11.07 6.83
C THR A 44 1.53 9.70 6.72
N GLU A 45 2.76 9.62 6.23
CA GLU A 45 3.51 8.38 6.01
C GLU A 45 4.70 8.37 6.95
N ILE A 46 4.88 7.26 7.67
CA ILE A 46 6.01 7.04 8.57
C ILE A 46 6.63 5.72 8.15
N MET A 47 7.86 5.79 7.67
CA MET A 47 8.55 4.65 7.08
C MET A 47 9.92 4.50 7.70
N ARG A 48 10.37 3.27 7.85
CA ARG A 48 11.78 2.94 8.03
C ARG A 48 12.28 2.33 6.73
N VAL A 49 13.10 3.08 6.02
CA VAL A 49 13.77 2.63 4.80
C VAL A 49 15.22 2.38 5.17
N ASN A 50 15.64 1.12 5.12
CA ASN A 50 16.90 0.67 5.68
C ASN A 50 17.03 1.06 7.17
N GLU A 51 18.06 1.82 7.55
CA GLU A 51 18.27 2.31 8.92
C GLU A 51 17.77 3.75 9.13
N THR A 52 17.07 4.33 8.15
CA THR A 52 16.61 5.72 8.19
C THR A 52 15.10 5.78 8.36
N CYS A 53 14.66 6.52 9.38
CA CYS A 53 13.26 6.86 9.57
C CYS A 53 12.91 8.10 8.75
N VAL A 54 11.85 8.01 7.95
CA VAL A 54 11.35 9.08 7.09
C VAL A 54 9.89 9.33 7.44
N THR A 55 9.53 10.59 7.63
CA THR A 55 8.15 11.03 7.81
C THR A 55 7.78 11.97 6.68
N ARG A 56 6.66 11.69 5.99
CA ARG A 56 6.07 12.57 4.97
C ARG A 56 4.66 12.96 5.38
N ASN A 57 4.31 14.23 5.22
CA ASN A 57 3.02 14.79 5.64
C ASN A 57 2.41 15.74 4.60
N SER A 58 2.98 15.80 3.40
CA SER A 58 2.59 16.68 2.31
C SER A 58 1.88 15.93 1.16
N SER A 59 1.73 14.61 1.26
CA SER A 59 1.13 13.79 0.21
C SER A 59 -0.39 13.67 0.38
N THR A 60 -1.08 13.45 -0.73
CA THR A 60 -2.54 13.26 -0.77
C THR A 60 -2.91 11.99 -1.52
N ILE A 61 -4.12 11.49 -1.28
CA ILE A 61 -4.76 10.44 -2.07
C ILE A 61 -6.02 11.02 -2.68
N GLN A 62 -6.11 11.00 -4.00
CA GLN A 62 -7.35 11.27 -4.73
C GLN A 62 -8.10 9.97 -4.98
N VAL A 63 -9.41 9.97 -4.71
CA VAL A 63 -10.28 8.79 -4.77
C VAL A 63 -11.19 8.86 -5.99
N PHE A 64 -10.93 8.01 -6.97
CA PHE A 64 -11.76 7.85 -8.14
C PHE A 64 -12.78 6.72 -7.89
N ARG A 65 -13.97 7.09 -7.41
CA ARG A 65 -15.01 6.12 -6.99
C ARG A 65 -15.48 5.18 -8.11
N HIS A 66 -15.58 5.69 -9.33
CA HIS A 66 -16.15 4.96 -10.47
C HIS A 66 -15.37 3.69 -10.85
N ASN A 67 -14.06 3.65 -10.59
CA ASN A 67 -13.17 2.54 -10.91
C ASN A 67 -12.37 2.05 -9.69
N HIS A 68 -12.76 2.47 -8.49
CA HIS A 68 -12.08 2.15 -7.23
C HIS A 68 -10.58 2.46 -7.25
N THR A 69 -10.17 3.50 -7.96
CA THR A 69 -8.74 3.87 -8.07
C THR A 69 -8.38 4.93 -7.05
N LEU A 70 -7.22 4.76 -6.44
CA LEU A 70 -6.57 5.69 -5.55
C LEU A 70 -5.33 6.23 -6.27
N MET A 71 -5.19 7.54 -6.35
CA MET A 71 -3.98 8.19 -6.87
C MET A 71 -3.28 8.89 -5.73
N HIS A 72 -2.09 8.39 -5.37
CA HIS A 72 -1.17 9.04 -4.46
C HIS A 72 -0.45 10.16 -5.19
N VAL A 73 -0.41 11.33 -4.57
CA VAL A 73 0.24 12.53 -5.09
C VAL A 73 1.24 13.00 -4.04
N ASP A 74 2.53 12.95 -4.38
CA ASP A 74 3.63 13.45 -3.56
C ASP A 74 4.45 14.44 -4.39
N GLY A 75 4.09 15.73 -4.27
CA GLY A 75 4.66 16.79 -5.11
C GLY A 75 4.33 16.59 -6.59
N GLN A 76 5.35 16.30 -7.40
CA GLN A 76 5.21 16.02 -8.84
C GLN A 76 5.15 14.52 -9.16
N VAL A 77 5.31 13.66 -8.15
CA VAL A 77 5.27 12.21 -8.32
C VAL A 77 3.86 11.73 -8.07
N THR A 78 3.37 10.86 -8.95
CA THR A 78 2.08 10.20 -8.77
C THR A 78 2.22 8.69 -8.87
N ALA A 79 1.46 7.98 -8.04
CA ALA A 79 1.35 6.53 -8.08
C ALA A 79 -0.13 6.14 -8.02
N MET A 80 -0.53 5.13 -8.79
CA MET A 80 -1.92 4.70 -8.87
C MET A 80 -2.07 3.29 -8.33
N ALA A 81 -3.16 3.05 -7.62
CA ALA A 81 -3.55 1.72 -7.19
C ALA A 81 -5.06 1.53 -7.26
N THR A 82 -5.50 0.35 -7.67
CA THR A 82 -6.91 -0.05 -7.57
C THR A 82 -7.16 -0.72 -6.23
N LEU A 83 -8.22 -0.31 -5.54
CA LEU A 83 -8.69 -0.94 -4.32
C LEU A 83 -9.33 -2.29 -4.65
N MET A 84 -8.64 -3.38 -4.31
CA MET A 84 -9.17 -4.74 -4.51
C MET A 84 -10.08 -5.17 -3.38
N ARG A 85 -9.69 -4.86 -2.14
CA ARG A 85 -10.47 -5.19 -0.95
C ARG A 85 -10.22 -4.17 0.15
N SER A 86 -11.30 -3.71 0.77
CA SER A 86 -11.24 -3.00 2.05
C SER A 86 -12.25 -3.59 3.01
N SER A 87 -11.83 -3.92 4.22
CA SER A 87 -12.69 -4.20 5.36
C SER A 87 -12.43 -3.19 6.47
N ARG A 88 -12.94 -3.45 7.68
CA ARG A 88 -12.62 -2.63 8.86
C ARG A 88 -11.11 -2.65 9.14
N ASP A 89 -10.50 -3.82 8.99
CA ASP A 89 -9.17 -4.13 9.51
C ASP A 89 -8.13 -4.46 8.43
N LEU A 90 -8.56 -4.62 7.17
CA LEU A 90 -7.73 -5.07 6.06
C LEU A 90 -7.88 -4.16 4.84
N LEU A 91 -6.77 -3.92 4.14
CA LEU A 91 -6.69 -3.13 2.92
C LEU A 91 -5.76 -3.82 1.93
N ILE A 92 -6.28 -4.15 0.75
CA ILE A 92 -5.51 -4.73 -0.35
C ILE A 92 -5.57 -3.79 -1.55
N LEU A 93 -4.39 -3.38 -2.01
CA LEU A 93 -4.20 -2.48 -3.14
C LEU A 93 -3.46 -3.20 -4.25
N ARG A 94 -3.93 -3.00 -5.49
CA ARG A 94 -3.22 -3.39 -6.70
C ARG A 94 -2.56 -2.16 -7.32
N HIS A 95 -1.25 -2.09 -7.28
CA HIS A 95 -0.48 -0.99 -7.87
C HIS A 95 -0.43 -1.13 -9.39
N SER A 96 -0.60 0.00 -10.08
CA SER A 96 -0.59 0.12 -11.53
C SER A 96 0.62 0.95 -11.95
N ASN A 97 1.78 0.30 -12.10
CA ASN A 97 3.03 0.96 -12.46
C ASN A 97 3.49 0.48 -13.85
N ASP A 98 3.34 1.31 -14.89
CA ASP A 98 3.77 1.01 -16.26
C ASP A 98 3.31 -0.36 -16.81
N GLY A 99 2.11 -0.79 -16.43
CA GLY A 99 1.55 -2.09 -16.83
C GLY A 99 2.07 -3.29 -16.04
N TYR A 100 3.03 -3.10 -15.12
CA TYR A 100 3.51 -4.15 -14.23
C TYR A 100 2.58 -4.32 -13.03
N PRO A 101 2.22 -5.56 -12.66
CA PRO A 101 1.43 -5.80 -11.47
C PRO A 101 2.24 -5.50 -10.21
N GLY A 102 1.57 -4.96 -9.20
CA GLY A 102 2.02 -4.96 -7.82
C GLY A 102 0.84 -5.15 -6.88
N LEU A 103 1.06 -5.77 -5.74
CA LEU A 103 0.06 -5.99 -4.71
C LEU A 103 0.63 -5.59 -3.35
N GLY A 104 -0.16 -4.88 -2.56
CA GLY A 104 0.18 -4.48 -1.21
C GLY A 104 -0.93 -4.85 -0.23
N LEU A 105 -0.55 -5.35 0.93
CA LEU A 105 -1.41 -5.65 2.06
C LEU A 105 -1.13 -4.66 3.19
N SER A 106 -2.19 -4.07 3.72
CA SER A 106 -2.13 -3.25 4.93
C SER A 106 -3.25 -3.63 5.89
N ALA A 107 -3.01 -3.41 7.18
CA ALA A 107 -3.98 -3.68 8.23
C ALA A 107 -3.98 -2.60 9.30
N ARG A 108 -4.96 -2.62 10.21
CA ARG A 108 -5.03 -1.66 11.33
C ARG A 108 -4.00 -1.93 12.42
N SER A 109 -3.55 -3.17 12.51
CA SER A 109 -2.56 -3.68 13.47
C SER A 109 -1.53 -4.54 12.73
N PRO A 110 -0.27 -4.62 13.20
CA PRO A 110 0.68 -5.64 12.72
C PRO A 110 0.19 -7.07 12.97
N ASP A 111 -0.67 -7.28 13.98
CA ASP A 111 -1.20 -8.59 14.33
C ASP A 111 -2.35 -8.99 13.38
N VAL A 112 -2.00 -9.70 12.30
CA VAL A 112 -2.95 -10.23 11.32
C VAL A 112 -3.04 -11.75 11.43
N SER A 113 -4.25 -12.29 11.21
CA SER A 113 -4.48 -13.72 11.35
C SER A 113 -3.74 -14.52 10.27
N LYS A 114 -3.40 -15.78 10.58
CA LYS A 114 -2.72 -16.67 9.63
C LYS A 114 -3.56 -16.89 8.37
N GLU A 115 -4.87 -16.94 8.52
CA GLU A 115 -5.84 -17.13 7.44
C GLU A 115 -5.83 -15.92 6.48
N GLN A 116 -5.81 -14.69 7.03
CA GLN A 116 -5.75 -13.47 6.22
C GLN A 116 -4.44 -13.36 5.44
N LEU A 117 -3.31 -13.72 6.05
CA LEU A 117 -2.02 -13.78 5.37
C LEU A 117 -1.98 -14.87 4.30
N ALA A 118 -2.55 -16.04 4.57
CA ALA A 118 -2.64 -17.14 3.60
C ALA A 118 -3.52 -16.76 2.40
N GLU A 119 -4.65 -16.09 2.63
CA GLU A 119 -5.52 -15.58 1.57
C GLU A 119 -4.78 -14.58 0.69
N PHE A 120 -4.02 -13.64 1.27
CA PHE A 120 -3.25 -12.69 0.48
C PHE A 120 -2.11 -13.35 -0.31
N ARG A 121 -1.42 -14.35 0.26
CA ARG A 121 -0.44 -15.16 -0.50
C ARG A 121 -1.08 -15.91 -1.66
N ALA A 122 -2.28 -16.45 -1.49
CA ALA A 122 -3.02 -17.07 -2.59
C ALA A 122 -3.35 -16.05 -3.69
N GLN A 123 -3.71 -14.81 -3.34
CA GLN A 123 -3.91 -13.74 -4.32
C GLN A 123 -2.61 -13.41 -5.06
N LEU A 124 -1.47 -13.29 -4.36
CA LEU A 124 -0.16 -13.08 -4.98
C LEU A 124 0.17 -14.19 -5.99
N ALA A 125 -0.04 -15.46 -5.62
CA ALA A 125 0.19 -16.59 -6.51
C ALA A 125 -0.73 -16.56 -7.75
N CYS A 126 -2.02 -16.23 -7.58
CA CYS A 126 -2.95 -16.01 -8.70
C CYS A 126 -2.49 -14.90 -9.66
N HIS A 127 -1.71 -13.94 -9.17
CA HIS A 127 -1.14 -12.84 -9.95
C HIS A 127 0.30 -13.12 -10.46
N GLY A 128 0.81 -14.34 -10.28
CA GLY A 128 2.09 -14.78 -10.84
C GLY A 128 3.32 -14.29 -10.07
N PHE A 129 3.16 -13.96 -8.80
CA PHE A 129 4.27 -13.67 -7.89
C PHE A 129 4.78 -14.96 -7.24
N ALA A 130 6.10 -15.13 -7.23
CA ALA A 130 6.78 -16.18 -6.49
C ALA A 130 7.06 -15.75 -5.04
N ASP A 131 7.32 -16.71 -4.16
CA ASP A 131 7.53 -16.44 -2.73
C ASP A 131 8.75 -15.54 -2.45
N ASP A 132 9.80 -15.63 -3.27
CA ASP A 132 11.00 -14.79 -3.18
C ASP A 132 10.79 -13.35 -3.68
N GLU A 133 9.63 -13.07 -4.27
CA GLU A 133 9.20 -11.73 -4.69
C GLU A 133 8.27 -11.07 -3.66
N ILE A 134 8.08 -11.69 -2.48
CA ILE A 134 7.23 -11.20 -1.40
C ILE A 134 8.10 -10.54 -0.33
N PHE A 135 7.87 -9.25 -0.10
CA PHE A 135 8.59 -8.46 0.90
C PHE A 135 7.70 -8.19 2.10
N LEU A 136 8.25 -8.41 3.29
CA LEU A 136 7.60 -8.12 4.57
C LEU A 136 8.14 -6.80 5.12
N ALA A 137 7.25 -5.94 5.59
CA ALA A 137 7.58 -4.71 6.31
C ALA A 137 7.28 -4.92 7.80
N SER A 138 8.21 -5.58 8.50
CA SER A 138 8.14 -5.93 9.92
C SER A 138 9.34 -5.39 10.69
#